data_AF-A0A227J6P8-F1
#
_entry.id   AF-A0A227J6P8-F1
#
_cell.length_a   1.000
_cell.length_b   1.000
_cell.length_c   1.000
_cell.angle_alpha   90.00
_cell.angle_beta   90.00
_cell.angle_gamma   90.00
#
_symmetry.space_group_name_H-M   'P 1'
#
loop_
_entity.id
_entity.type
_entity.pdbx_description
1 polymer ?
#
loop_
_entity_poly.entity_id
_entity_poly.type
_entity_poly.pdbx_seq_one_letter_code
_entity_poly.pdbx_strand_id
1 'polypeptide(L)'
;VYQLIQDKLELSHQTLVTKLAQHLFSNIADDDLIQRNESDLYGAVVSLWHHINEKKPEDISVRVFNPTVSRQGWQSTHTIVEVVVPDSPFLVDSIKMALARLDLVCHLMLNNPTQLERDKKGQVTEVNG
;
A
#
# COMPACT_ATOMS: atom_id res chain seq x y z
N VAL A 1 -4.16 1.29 -13.54
CA VAL A 1 -3.44 0.51 -12.48
C VAL A 1 -3.58 -1.00 -12.65
N TYR A 2 -4.80 -1.55 -12.67
CA TYR A 2 -5.02 -3.02 -12.68
C TYR A 2 -4.41 -3.73 -13.90
N GLN A 3 -4.43 -3.09 -15.07
CA GLN A 3 -3.76 -3.62 -16.27
C GLN A 3 -2.25 -3.78 -16.08
N LEU A 4 -1.59 -2.81 -15.42
CA LEU A 4 -0.15 -2.89 -15.13
C LEU A 4 0.19 -4.02 -14.16
N ILE A 5 -0.72 -4.36 -13.23
CA ILE A 5 -0.57 -5.52 -12.33
C ILE A 5 -0.58 -6.82 -13.15
N GLN A 6 -1.52 -6.96 -14.08
CA GLN A 6 -1.63 -8.14 -14.93
C GLN A 6 -0.46 -8.27 -15.92
N ASP A 7 0.09 -7.16 -16.39
CA ASP A 7 1.14 -7.19 -17.41
C ASP A 7 2.55 -7.41 -16.83
N LYS A 8 2.81 -6.97 -15.58
CA LYS A 8 4.18 -6.89 -15.03
C LYS A 8 4.48 -7.82 -13.85
N LEU A 9 3.48 -8.39 -13.19
CA LEU A 9 3.70 -9.33 -12.07
C LEU A 9 3.60 -10.79 -12.52
N GLU A 10 4.31 -11.67 -11.81
CA GLU A 10 4.14 -13.12 -11.98
C GLU A 10 2.70 -13.54 -11.71
N LEU A 11 2.18 -14.50 -12.49
CA LEU A 11 0.80 -14.97 -12.45
C LEU A 11 0.32 -15.35 -11.03
N SER A 12 1.23 -15.86 -10.19
CA SER A 12 0.96 -16.21 -8.79
C SER A 12 0.55 -15.03 -7.91
N HIS A 13 1.06 -13.82 -8.20
CA HIS A 13 0.81 -12.62 -7.40
C HIS A 13 -0.24 -11.69 -8.02
N GLN A 14 -0.54 -11.81 -9.32
CA GLN A 14 -1.47 -10.91 -10.01
C GLN A 14 -2.82 -10.80 -9.31
N THR A 15 -3.43 -11.93 -8.96
CA THR A 15 -4.75 -11.95 -8.31
C THR A 15 -4.71 -11.30 -6.92
N LEU A 16 -3.68 -11.61 -6.11
CA LEU A 16 -3.54 -11.10 -4.75
C LEU A 16 -3.28 -9.58 -4.74
N VAL A 17 -2.37 -9.12 -5.59
CA VAL A 17 -2.03 -7.70 -5.72
C VAL A 17 -3.20 -6.91 -6.31
N THR A 18 -3.97 -7.50 -7.23
CA THR A 18 -5.20 -6.88 -7.76
C THR A 18 -6.24 -6.71 -6.67
N LYS A 19 -6.51 -7.76 -5.87
CA LYS A 19 -7.43 -7.68 -4.73
C LYS A 19 -6.97 -6.62 -3.71
N LEU A 20 -5.68 -6.60 -3.38
CA LEU A 20 -5.12 -5.58 -2.49
C LEU A 20 -5.33 -4.16 -3.06
N ALA A 21 -5.04 -3.94 -4.34
CA ALA A 21 -5.25 -2.65 -4.99
C ALA A 21 -6.72 -2.22 -4.93
N GLN A 22 -7.64 -3.13 -5.27
CA GLN A 22 -9.08 -2.85 -5.23
C GLN A 22 -9.53 -2.44 -3.84
N HIS A 23 -9.07 -3.16 -2.81
CA HIS A 23 -9.42 -2.85 -1.43
C HIS A 23 -8.79 -1.54 -0.96
N LEU A 24 -7.52 -1.30 -1.30
CA LEU A 24 -6.82 -0.07 -0.92
C LEU A 24 -7.46 1.19 -1.52
N PHE A 25 -8.04 1.06 -2.72
CA PHE A 25 -8.66 2.17 -3.43
C PHE A 25 -10.18 2.27 -3.23
N SER A 26 -10.84 1.33 -2.55
CA SER A 26 -12.31 1.26 -2.48
C SER A 26 -12.96 2.46 -1.80
N ASN A 27 -12.24 3.14 -0.90
CA ASN A 27 -12.77 4.24 -0.09
C ASN A 27 -12.23 5.61 -0.54
N ILE A 28 -11.66 5.69 -1.74
CA ILE A 28 -11.06 6.90 -2.28
C ILE A 28 -11.99 7.51 -3.30
N ALA A 29 -12.17 8.83 -3.24
CA ALA A 29 -12.92 9.54 -4.26
C ALA A 29 -12.22 9.39 -5.61
N ASP A 30 -13.00 9.09 -6.66
CA ASP A 30 -12.47 8.94 -8.02
C ASP A 30 -11.65 10.17 -8.46
N ASP A 31 -12.04 11.36 -8.02
CA ASP A 31 -11.33 12.61 -8.31
C ASP A 31 -9.89 12.64 -7.76
N ASP A 32 -9.63 12.02 -6.60
CA ASP A 32 -8.28 11.90 -6.01
C ASP A 32 -7.40 10.89 -6.77
N LEU A 33 -8.02 9.91 -7.44
CA LEU A 33 -7.35 8.90 -8.25
C LEU A 33 -7.05 9.42 -9.66
N ILE A 34 -7.98 10.15 -10.27
CA ILE A 34 -7.88 10.66 -11.66
C ILE A 34 -6.73 11.68 -11.80
N GLN A 35 -6.43 12.44 -10.75
CA GLN A 35 -5.33 13.41 -10.77
C GLN A 35 -3.93 12.78 -10.70
N ARG A 36 -3.84 11.45 -10.59
CA ARG A 36 -2.57 10.74 -10.34
C ARG A 36 -2.19 9.83 -11.49
N ASN A 37 -0.89 9.72 -11.73
CA ASN A 37 -0.36 8.81 -12.73
C ASN A 37 -0.59 7.36 -12.28
N GLU A 38 -1.24 6.57 -13.14
CA GLU A 38 -1.50 5.16 -12.87
C GLU A 38 -0.24 4.34 -12.61
N SER A 39 0.90 4.71 -13.21
CA SER A 39 2.17 4.02 -13.01
C SER A 39 2.71 4.21 -11.60
N ASP A 40 2.47 5.38 -10.99
CA ASP A 40 2.93 5.69 -9.64
C ASP A 40 2.02 5.03 -8.60
N LEU A 41 0.69 5.02 -8.84
CA LEU A 41 -0.27 4.27 -8.01
C LEU A 41 0.02 2.76 -8.04
N TYR A 42 0.31 2.23 -9.23
CA TYR A 42 0.78 0.86 -9.39
C TYR A 42 2.03 0.58 -8.57
N GLY A 43 3.04 1.46 -8.69
CA GLY A 43 4.29 1.34 -7.94
C GLY A 43 4.08 1.33 -6.42
N ALA A 44 3.19 2.19 -5.91
CA ALA A 44 2.84 2.25 -4.50
C ALA A 44 2.20 0.95 -4.00
N VAL A 45 1.23 0.38 -4.75
CA VAL A 45 0.60 -0.89 -4.38
C VAL A 45 1.62 -2.03 -4.34
N VAL A 46 2.48 -2.12 -5.36
CA VAL A 46 3.49 -3.18 -5.44
C VAL A 46 4.53 -3.04 -4.32
N SER A 47 4.94 -1.81 -4.03
CA SER A 47 5.84 -1.50 -2.90
C SER A 47 5.24 -1.96 -1.57
N LEU A 48 3.97 -1.62 -1.31
CA LEU A 48 3.26 -2.06 -0.12
C LEU A 48 3.11 -3.59 -0.06
N TRP A 49 2.79 -4.24 -1.19
CA TRP A 49 2.71 -5.70 -1.28
C TRP A 49 4.03 -6.37 -0.89
N HIS A 50 5.17 -5.87 -1.40
CA HIS A 50 6.47 -6.37 -0.99
C HIS A 50 6.74 -6.16 0.49
N HIS A 51 6.42 -4.97 1.01
CA HIS A 51 6.57 -4.67 2.44
C HIS A 51 5.75 -5.61 3.33
N ILE A 52 4.50 -5.90 2.96
CA ILE A 52 3.64 -6.88 3.66
C ILE A 52 4.26 -8.28 3.67
N ASN A 53 4.83 -8.73 2.54
CA ASN A 53 5.40 -10.07 2.43
C ASN A 53 6.72 -10.24 3.21
N GLU A 54 7.45 -9.15 3.45
CA GLU A 54 8.68 -9.15 4.24
C GLU A 54 8.46 -9.12 5.75
N LYS A 55 7.22 -8.92 6.21
CA LYS A 55 6.85 -8.76 7.62
C LYS A 55 5.97 -9.90 8.11
N LYS A 56 6.13 -10.25 9.39
CA LYS A 56 5.23 -11.17 10.08
C LYS A 56 3.92 -10.46 10.44
N PRO A 57 2.80 -11.18 10.59
CA PRO A 57 1.51 -10.57 10.94
C PRO A 57 1.53 -9.69 12.18
N GLU A 58 2.36 -10.02 13.17
CA GLU A 58 2.51 -9.30 14.44
C GLU A 58 3.50 -8.12 14.40
N ASP A 59 4.26 -7.96 13.30
CA ASP A 59 5.29 -6.94 13.21
C ASP A 59 4.69 -5.54 13.04
N ILE A 60 5.32 -4.55 13.68
CA ILE A 60 5.07 -3.13 13.46
C ILE A 60 6.21 -2.57 12.65
N SER A 61 5.94 -2.05 11.46
CA SER A 61 6.96 -1.54 10.55
C SER A 61 6.51 -0.26 9.86
N VAL A 62 7.38 0.75 9.90
CA VAL A 62 7.22 2.00 9.16
C VAL A 62 8.40 2.17 8.20
N ARG A 63 8.14 2.53 6.94
CA ARG A 63 9.14 2.92 5.94
C ARG A 63 8.86 4.33 5.46
N VAL A 64 9.92 5.13 5.32
CA VAL A 64 9.83 6.50 4.81
C VAL A 64 10.84 6.65 3.68
N PHE A 65 10.39 6.98 2.48
CA PHE A 65 11.26 7.05 1.30
C PHE A 65 10.67 7.89 0.17
N ASN A 66 11.55 8.31 -0.75
CA ASN A 66 11.19 9.00 -1.97
C ASN A 66 11.51 8.07 -3.16
N PRO A 67 10.52 7.42 -3.79
CA PRO A 67 10.77 6.49 -4.88
C PRO A 67 11.28 7.22 -6.12
N THR A 68 12.17 6.56 -6.85
CA THR A 68 12.73 7.06 -8.11
C THR A 68 12.64 5.98 -9.17
N VAL A 69 12.39 6.38 -10.42
CA VAL A 69 12.24 5.45 -11.55
C VAL A 69 13.46 4.53 -11.68
N SER A 70 14.67 5.04 -11.46
CA SER A 70 15.91 4.26 -11.61
C SER A 70 16.11 3.17 -10.54
N ARG A 71 15.50 3.31 -9.36
CA ARG A 71 15.68 2.36 -8.25
C ARG A 71 14.47 1.45 -8.04
N GLN A 72 13.26 2.00 -8.13
CA GLN A 72 12.02 1.28 -7.83
C GLN A 72 11.11 1.11 -9.06
N GLY A 73 11.45 1.71 -10.21
CA GLY A 73 10.60 1.63 -11.42
C GLY A 73 9.36 2.53 -11.38
N TRP A 74 9.19 3.32 -10.32
CA TRP A 74 8.12 4.31 -10.15
C TRP A 74 8.65 5.53 -9.39
N GLN A 75 7.89 6.62 -9.38
CA GLN A 75 8.26 7.83 -8.67
C GLN A 75 7.07 8.42 -7.92
N SER A 76 7.33 9.40 -7.08
CA SER A 76 6.30 10.18 -6.42
C SER A 76 6.76 11.62 -6.32
N THR A 77 5.82 12.55 -6.44
CA THR A 77 6.07 13.98 -6.21
C THR A 77 6.21 14.32 -4.72
N HIS A 78 5.84 13.39 -3.83
CA HIS A 78 5.86 13.54 -2.38
C HIS A 78 6.52 12.33 -1.70
N THR A 79 6.94 12.52 -0.45
CA THR A 79 7.48 11.44 0.40
C THR A 79 6.42 10.38 0.67
N ILE A 80 6.82 9.11 0.55
CA ILE A 80 5.97 7.95 0.86
C ILE A 80 6.26 7.51 2.29
N VAL A 81 5.19 7.30 3.06
CA VAL A 81 5.23 6.68 4.40
C VAL A 81 4.37 5.42 4.33
N GLU A 82 5.01 4.26 4.30
CA GLU A 82 4.34 2.95 4.36
C GLU A 82 4.30 2.44 5.79
N VAL A 83 3.12 2.02 6.23
CA VAL A 83 2.91 1.50 7.59
C VAL A 83 2.27 0.12 7.47
N VAL A 84 2.95 -0.91 7.99
CA VAL A 84 2.45 -2.28 8.10
C VAL A 84 2.43 -2.62 9.58
N VAL A 85 1.24 -2.83 10.13
CA VAL A 85 0.98 -2.99 11.56
C VAL A 85 -0.34 -3.75 11.74
N PRO A 86 -0.50 -4.56 12.80
CA PRO A 86 -1.80 -5.11 13.17
C PRO A 86 -2.86 -4.03 13.34
N ASP A 87 -4.07 -4.29 12.86
CA ASP A 87 -5.18 -3.35 13.01
C ASP A 87 -5.53 -3.15 14.49
N SER A 88 -5.90 -1.92 14.84
CA SER A 88 -6.28 -1.54 16.19
C SER A 88 -7.18 -0.31 16.20
N PRO A 89 -8.02 -0.13 17.25
CA PRO A 89 -8.89 1.03 17.34
C PRO A 89 -8.12 2.34 17.22
N PHE A 90 -8.65 3.29 16.44
CA PHE A 90 -8.11 4.64 16.26
C PHE A 90 -6.72 4.71 15.60
N LEU A 91 -6.21 3.64 14.99
CA LEU A 91 -4.88 3.62 14.38
C LEU A 91 -4.69 4.73 13.35
N VAL A 92 -5.60 4.83 12.38
CA VAL A 92 -5.55 5.81 11.29
C VAL A 92 -5.59 7.24 11.82
N ASP A 93 -6.48 7.53 12.77
CA ASP A 93 -6.60 8.84 13.38
C ASP A 93 -5.36 9.20 14.20
N SER A 94 -4.78 8.23 14.90
CA SER A 94 -3.55 8.42 15.66
C SER A 94 -2.37 8.76 14.75
N ILE A 95 -2.26 8.11 13.59
CA ILE A 95 -1.23 8.42 12.58
C ILE A 95 -1.45 9.85 12.04
N LYS A 96 -2.68 10.21 11.68
CA LYS A 96 -3.01 11.57 11.21
C LYS A 96 -2.67 12.63 12.26
N MET A 97 -3.03 12.39 13.52
CA MET A 97 -2.71 13.29 14.63
C MET A 97 -1.19 13.41 14.84
N ALA A 98 -0.44 12.32 14.72
CA ALA A 98 1.02 12.35 14.83
C ALA A 98 1.66 13.18 13.71
N LEU A 99 1.21 13.02 12.46
CA LEU A 99 1.68 13.83 11.32
C LEU A 99 1.34 15.31 11.51
N ALA A 100 0.11 15.62 11.92
CA ALA A 100 -0.33 16.99 12.17
C ALA A 100 0.49 17.68 13.27
N ARG A 101 0.86 16.97 14.35
CA ARG A 101 1.71 17.49 15.42
C ARG A 101 3.15 17.80 14.97
N LEU A 102 3.57 17.27 13.84
CA LEU A 102 4.87 17.53 13.22
C LEU A 102 4.76 18.57 12.09
N ASP A 103 3.61 19.23 11.94
CA ASP A 103 3.29 20.17 10.85
C ASP A 103 3.47 19.54 9.45
N LEU A 104 3.25 18.23 9.34
CA LEU A 104 3.32 17.50 8.07
C LEU A 104 1.94 17.42 7.42
N VAL A 105 1.86 17.87 6.17
CA VAL A 105 0.64 17.78 5.35
C VAL A 105 0.56 16.39 4.72
N CYS A 106 -0.54 15.68 4.97
CA CYS A 106 -0.84 14.43 4.28
C CYS A 106 -1.59 14.74 2.96
N HIS A 107 -0.91 14.54 1.82
CA HIS A 107 -1.46 14.82 0.50
C HIS A 107 -2.34 13.70 -0.06
N LEU A 108 -2.20 12.49 0.48
CA LEU A 108 -3.00 11.30 0.16
C LEU A 108 -2.78 10.28 1.26
N MET A 109 -3.87 9.70 1.77
CA MET A 109 -3.81 8.61 2.74
C MET A 109 -4.55 7.40 2.21
N LEU A 110 -3.79 6.41 1.74
CA LEU A 110 -4.30 5.11 1.35
C LEU A 110 -4.36 4.22 2.57
N ASN A 111 -5.54 3.81 3.00
CA ASN A 111 -5.70 2.88 4.12
C ASN A 111 -7.02 2.13 3.98
N ASN A 112 -6.96 0.81 4.18
CA ASN A 112 -8.14 -0.01 4.39
C ASN A 112 -7.71 -1.26 5.19
N PRO A 113 -8.33 -1.56 6.35
CA PRO A 113 -8.03 -2.78 7.09
C PRO A 113 -8.18 -3.99 6.17
N THR A 114 -7.10 -4.74 6.00
CA THR A 114 -7.06 -5.85 5.04
C THR A 114 -6.76 -7.14 5.80
N GLN A 115 -7.62 -8.15 5.65
CA GLN A 115 -7.36 -9.47 6.21
C GLN A 115 -6.52 -10.28 5.23
N LEU A 116 -5.38 -10.79 5.71
CA LEU A 116 -4.46 -11.59 4.90
C LEU A 116 -4.40 -13.02 5.45
N GLU A 117 -4.67 -13.99 4.60
CA GLU A 117 -4.43 -15.40 4.93
C GLU A 117 -3.04 -15.81 4.48
N ARG A 118 -2.35 -16.61 5.31
CA ARG A 118 -1.01 -17.10 5.02
C ARG A 118 -0.91 -18.61 5.19
N ASP A 119 -0.12 -19.25 4.34
CA ASP A 119 0.19 -20.67 4.45
C ASP A 119 1.13 -20.98 5.64
N LYS A 120 1.42 -22.27 5.85
CA LYS A 120 2.36 -22.72 6.89
C LYS A 120 3.81 -22.23 6.69
N LYS A 121 4.14 -21.71 5.51
CA LYS A 121 5.45 -21.12 5.19
C LYS A 121 5.45 -19.59 5.33
N GLY A 122 4.31 -18.99 5.71
CA GLY A 122 4.15 -17.55 5.89
C GLY A 122 3.85 -16.78 4.61
N GLN A 123 3.62 -17.46 3.49
CA GLN A 123 3.29 -16.83 2.20
C GLN A 123 1.81 -16.45 2.17
N VAL A 124 1.50 -15.25 1.67
CA VAL A 124 0.11 -14.80 1.55
C VAL A 124 -0.61 -15.64 0.47
N THR A 125 -1.72 -16.26 0.86
CA THR A 125 -2.56 -17.09 -0.01
C THR A 125 -3.87 -16.42 -0.36
N GLU A 126 -4.35 -15.49 0.46
CA GLU A 126 -5.57 -14.74 0.19
C GLU A 126 -5.51 -13.32 0.76
N VAL A 127 -6.19 -12.40 0.06
CA VAL A 127 -6.44 -11.02 0.46
C VAL A 127 -7.95 -10.84 0.52
N ASN A 128 -8.46 -10.60 1.73
CA ASN A 128 -9.87 -10.38 2.02
C ASN A 128 -10.07 -8.94 2.52
N GLY A 129 -11.16 -8.33 2.07
CA GLY A 129 -11.57 -6.97 2.44
C GLY A 129 -12.55 -6.94 3.60
#